data_AF-A0A1H3NVT4-F1
#
_entry.id   AF-A0A1H3NVT4-F1
#
_cell.length_a   1.000
_cell.length_b   1.000
_cell.length_c   1.000
_cell.angle_alpha   90.00
_cell.angle_beta   90.00
_cell.angle_gamma   90.00
#
_symmetry.space_group_name_H-M   'P 1'
#
loop_
_entity.id
_entity.type
_entity.pdbx_description
1 polymer ?
#
loop_
_entity_poly.entity_id
_entity_poly.type
_entity_poly.pdbx_seq_one_letter_code
_entity_poly.pdbx_strand_id
1 'polypeptide(L)'
;MIVGGYAARMHGSARPTRDVDVAPATTGENLDRLAAALRKLDARIRIDAVPEGLPFATSGESLAGVRMLNLQTRHGELDLAIRPAAFEGGYDELVVRSTRRTVGGVRVRVAALEDVIRSKEAAARDKDIRALPELYRPANINRQSAAFPDSSQAAGHPVPEPVTQQSASPQAGVGVLSSTCHPSALWLSMDRRCARCVRGAETPRWPGRRRRPASGRFR
;
A
#
# COMPACT_ATOMS: atom_id res chain seq x y z
N MET A 1 3.50 -14.36 4.44
CA MET A 1 3.14 -14.44 5.87
C MET A 1 1.84 -13.70 6.08
N ILE A 2 0.96 -14.21 6.94
CA ILE A 2 -0.32 -13.58 7.26
C ILE A 2 -0.08 -12.35 8.14
N VAL A 3 -0.65 -11.22 7.74
CA VAL A 3 -0.62 -9.94 8.47
C VAL A 3 -2.04 -9.40 8.64
N GLY A 4 -2.19 -8.15 9.08
CA GLY A 4 -3.46 -7.42 9.03
C GLY A 4 -4.58 -8.04 9.85
N GLY A 5 -5.81 -7.99 9.31
CA GLY A 5 -7.02 -8.38 10.04
C GLY A 5 -7.06 -9.86 10.41
N TYR A 6 -6.64 -10.73 9.49
CA TYR A 6 -6.64 -12.17 9.74
C TYR A 6 -5.58 -12.58 10.78
N ALA A 7 -4.40 -11.93 10.78
CA ALA A 7 -3.42 -12.12 11.86
C ALA A 7 -3.98 -11.66 13.22
N ALA A 8 -4.69 -10.52 13.26
CA ALA A 8 -5.35 -10.04 14.47
C ALA A 8 -6.36 -11.06 15.02
N ARG A 9 -7.17 -11.68 14.16
CA ARG A 9 -8.13 -12.74 14.55
C ARG A 9 -7.45 -13.96 15.15
N MET A 10 -6.29 -14.36 14.62
CA MET A 10 -5.52 -15.45 15.21
C MET A 10 -5.05 -15.13 16.63
N HIS A 11 -4.91 -13.85 16.98
CA HIS A 11 -4.55 -13.41 18.34
C HIS A 11 -5.77 -13.07 19.21
N GLY A 12 -6.98 -13.45 18.79
CA GLY A 12 -8.20 -13.33 19.60
C GLY A 12 -9.09 -12.13 19.29
N SER A 13 -8.78 -11.33 18.25
CA SER A 13 -9.72 -10.31 17.77
C SER A 13 -11.02 -10.94 17.28
N ALA A 14 -12.15 -10.36 17.70
CA ALA A 14 -13.47 -10.79 17.26
C ALA A 14 -13.91 -10.09 15.96
N ARG A 15 -13.23 -9.02 15.53
CA ARG A 15 -13.63 -8.23 14.37
C ARG A 15 -13.71 -9.08 13.10
N PRO A 16 -14.79 -8.95 12.31
CA PRO A 16 -14.87 -9.61 11.03
C PRO A 16 -13.80 -9.07 10.09
N THR A 17 -13.20 -9.96 9.30
CA THR A 17 -12.25 -9.64 8.24
C THR A 17 -12.73 -10.35 6.99
N ARG A 18 -12.68 -9.67 5.85
CA ARG A 18 -13.17 -10.20 4.58
C ARG A 18 -12.02 -10.61 3.65
N ASP A 19 -10.95 -9.86 3.75
CA ASP A 19 -9.67 -10.00 3.06
C ASP A 19 -8.66 -10.80 3.89
N VAL A 20 -7.76 -11.47 3.19
CA VAL A 20 -6.52 -12.00 3.74
C VAL A 20 -5.38 -11.10 3.32
N ASP A 21 -4.68 -10.51 4.30
CA ASP A 21 -3.47 -9.75 4.03
C ASP A 21 -2.22 -10.64 4.11
N VAL A 22 -1.34 -10.55 3.11
CA VAL A 22 -0.06 -11.26 3.11
C VAL A 22 1.14 -10.34 2.84
N ALA A 23 2.18 -10.47 3.67
CA ALA A 23 3.49 -9.91 3.40
C ALA A 23 4.42 -11.01 2.86
N PRO A 24 4.85 -10.94 1.58
CA PRO A 24 5.80 -11.89 1.00
C PRO A 24 7.25 -11.45 1.23
N ALA A 25 8.18 -12.41 1.23
CA ALA A 25 9.59 -12.09 1.04
C ALA A 25 9.80 -11.49 -0.36
N THR A 26 10.67 -10.50 -0.49
CA THR A 26 10.87 -9.73 -1.74
C THR A 26 12.02 -10.23 -2.59
N THR A 27 12.56 -11.42 -2.29
CA THR A 27 13.53 -12.07 -3.17
C THR A 27 12.90 -12.34 -4.54
N GLY A 28 13.65 -12.12 -5.62
CA GLY A 28 13.13 -12.27 -6.99
C GLY A 28 12.46 -13.63 -7.22
N GLU A 29 13.11 -14.72 -6.80
CA GLU A 29 12.57 -16.08 -6.92
C GLU A 29 11.25 -16.27 -6.15
N ASN A 30 11.09 -15.65 -4.98
CA ASN A 30 9.84 -15.72 -4.24
C ASN A 30 8.73 -14.90 -4.91
N LEU A 31 9.05 -13.73 -5.44
CA LEU A 31 8.09 -12.89 -6.14
C LEU A 31 7.64 -13.52 -7.47
N ASP A 32 8.52 -14.21 -8.18
CA ASP A 32 8.14 -14.97 -9.39
C ASP A 32 7.20 -16.13 -9.07
N ARG A 33 7.49 -16.88 -7.99
CA ARG A 33 6.58 -17.94 -7.50
C ARG A 33 5.24 -17.37 -7.05
N LEU A 34 5.24 -16.22 -6.38
CA LEU A 34 4.03 -15.51 -5.98
C LEU A 34 3.20 -15.09 -7.20
N ALA A 35 3.82 -14.43 -8.18
CA ALA A 35 3.14 -14.04 -9.42
C ALA A 35 2.55 -15.24 -10.16
N ALA A 36 3.27 -16.36 -10.22
CA ALA A 36 2.75 -17.62 -10.78
C ALA A 36 1.57 -18.19 -9.98
N ALA A 37 1.62 -18.16 -8.66
CA ALA A 37 0.53 -18.60 -7.80
C ALA A 37 -0.72 -17.71 -7.95
N LEU A 38 -0.56 -16.39 -7.99
CA LEU A 38 -1.65 -15.43 -8.20
C LEU A 38 -2.35 -15.65 -9.54
N ARG A 39 -1.60 -15.93 -10.61
CA ARG A 39 -2.18 -16.32 -11.91
C ARG A 39 -3.00 -17.62 -11.83
N LYS A 40 -2.51 -18.63 -11.10
CA LYS A 40 -3.26 -19.89 -10.88
C LYS A 40 -4.54 -19.70 -10.07
N LEU A 41 -4.59 -18.68 -9.23
CA LEU A 41 -5.77 -18.31 -8.43
C LEU A 41 -6.76 -17.41 -9.19
N ASP A 42 -6.48 -17.12 -10.47
CA ASP A 42 -7.24 -16.16 -11.28
C ASP A 42 -7.34 -14.78 -10.59
N ALA A 43 -6.21 -14.31 -10.06
CA ALA A 43 -6.15 -13.02 -9.39
C ALA A 43 -6.45 -11.88 -10.37
N ARG A 44 -7.15 -10.87 -9.87
CA ARG A 44 -7.44 -9.60 -10.54
C ARG A 44 -7.14 -8.45 -9.62
N ILE A 45 -6.66 -7.34 -10.17
CA ILE A 45 -6.38 -6.11 -9.43
C ILE A 45 -7.72 -5.46 -9.10
N ARG A 46 -7.99 -5.33 -7.80
CA ARG A 46 -9.24 -4.79 -7.29
C ARG A 46 -9.18 -3.27 -7.30
N ILE A 47 -10.14 -2.64 -7.96
CA ILE A 47 -10.33 -1.19 -7.98
C ILE A 47 -11.82 -0.87 -7.88
N ASP A 48 -12.18 0.19 -7.15
CA ASP A 48 -13.59 0.49 -6.86
C ASP A 48 -14.42 0.80 -8.13
N ALA A 49 -13.76 1.36 -9.15
CA ALA A 49 -14.40 1.71 -10.41
C ALA A 49 -14.74 0.51 -11.32
N VAL A 50 -14.14 -0.66 -11.06
CA VAL A 50 -14.30 -1.87 -11.88
C VAL A 50 -14.51 -3.07 -10.96
N PRO A 51 -15.78 -3.41 -10.61
CA PRO A 51 -16.09 -4.46 -9.65
C PRO A 51 -15.51 -5.85 -9.98
N GLU A 52 -15.40 -6.17 -11.27
CA GLU A 52 -14.81 -7.41 -11.76
C GLU A 52 -13.27 -7.45 -11.66
N GLY A 53 -12.64 -6.30 -11.39
CA GLY A 53 -11.20 -6.14 -11.29
C GLY A 53 -10.48 -6.17 -12.65
N LEU A 54 -9.31 -5.53 -12.69
CA LEU A 54 -8.44 -5.52 -13.87
C LEU A 54 -7.62 -6.81 -13.94
N PRO A 55 -7.25 -7.29 -15.15
CA PRO A 55 -6.39 -8.45 -15.30
C PRO A 55 -5.06 -8.31 -14.53
N PHE A 56 -4.68 -9.34 -13.80
CA PHE A 56 -3.36 -9.41 -13.17
C PHE A 56 -2.32 -9.94 -14.18
N ALA A 57 -1.51 -9.03 -14.72
CA ALA A 57 -0.42 -9.34 -15.66
C ALA A 57 0.98 -8.99 -15.11
N THR A 58 1.09 -8.85 -13.79
CA THR A 58 2.31 -8.35 -13.11
C THR A 58 3.37 -9.45 -12.99
N SER A 59 4.64 -9.11 -13.29
CA SER A 59 5.81 -9.98 -13.05
C SER A 59 6.28 -9.92 -11.60
N GLY A 60 7.13 -10.86 -11.16
CA GLY A 60 7.74 -10.82 -9.84
C GLY A 60 8.55 -9.55 -9.61
N GLU A 61 9.33 -9.13 -10.62
CA GLU A 61 10.08 -7.86 -10.62
C GLU A 61 9.15 -6.65 -10.41
N SER A 62 8.02 -6.59 -11.12
CA SER A 62 7.07 -5.49 -10.96
C SER A 62 6.44 -5.44 -9.57
N LEU A 63 6.27 -6.60 -8.90
CA LEU A 63 5.77 -6.65 -7.52
C LEU A 63 6.76 -6.06 -6.50
N ALA A 64 8.07 -6.09 -6.77
CA ALA A 64 9.08 -5.59 -5.84
C ALA A 64 8.95 -4.08 -5.58
N GLY A 65 8.51 -3.30 -6.58
CA GLY A 65 8.32 -1.86 -6.46
C GLY A 65 7.02 -1.44 -5.77
N VAL A 66 6.07 -2.37 -5.61
CA VAL A 66 4.74 -2.08 -5.07
C VAL A 66 4.79 -2.03 -3.54
N ARG A 67 4.07 -1.10 -2.91
CA ARG A 67 3.92 -1.05 -1.45
C ARG A 67 2.77 -1.95 -0.97
N MET A 68 1.61 -1.75 -1.59
CA MET A 68 0.36 -2.47 -1.35
C MET A 68 -0.30 -2.80 -2.69
N LEU A 69 -0.88 -3.98 -2.81
CA LEU A 69 -1.69 -4.35 -3.97
C LEU A 69 -2.95 -5.07 -3.51
N ASN A 70 -4.10 -4.48 -3.80
CA ASN A 70 -5.40 -5.08 -3.50
C ASN A 70 -5.82 -6.01 -4.63
N LEU A 71 -6.11 -7.27 -4.31
CA LEU A 71 -6.50 -8.27 -5.28
C LEU A 71 -7.84 -8.91 -4.90
N GLN A 72 -8.50 -9.44 -5.91
CA GLN A 72 -9.59 -10.40 -5.77
C GLN A 72 -9.23 -11.66 -6.54
N THR A 73 -9.62 -12.81 -6.00
CA THR A 73 -9.41 -14.12 -6.61
C THR A 73 -10.74 -14.86 -6.63
N ARG A 74 -10.79 -16.00 -7.33
CA ARG A 74 -11.96 -16.90 -7.26
C ARG A 74 -12.27 -17.44 -5.86
N HIS A 75 -11.36 -17.27 -4.89
CA HIS A 75 -11.51 -17.72 -3.51
C HIS A 75 -11.74 -16.57 -2.51
N GLY A 76 -11.88 -15.33 -2.98
CA GLY A 76 -12.08 -14.15 -2.13
C GLY A 76 -10.98 -13.11 -2.29
N GLU A 77 -11.02 -12.12 -1.40
CA GLU A 77 -10.13 -10.95 -1.39
C GLU A 77 -8.78 -11.28 -0.78
N LEU A 78 -7.71 -10.83 -1.45
CA LEU A 78 -6.32 -11.05 -1.06
C LEU A 78 -5.56 -9.75 -1.23
N ASP A 79 -4.93 -9.26 -0.18
CA ASP A 79 -4.16 -8.03 -0.23
C ASP A 79 -2.67 -8.36 -0.03
N LEU A 80 -1.81 -7.89 -0.95
CA LEU A 80 -0.37 -7.97 -0.80
C LEU A 80 0.11 -6.73 -0.06
N ALA A 81 0.74 -6.93 1.08
CA ALA A 81 1.41 -5.89 1.85
C ALA A 81 2.92 -6.09 1.78
N ILE A 82 3.53 -5.66 0.67
CA ILE A 82 4.97 -5.80 0.43
C ILE A 82 5.76 -4.98 1.46
N ARG A 83 5.29 -3.75 1.71
CA ARG A 83 5.83 -2.82 2.73
C ARG A 83 4.68 -2.31 3.61
N PRO A 84 4.28 -3.10 4.62
CA PRO A 84 3.23 -2.70 5.55
C PRO A 84 3.59 -1.39 6.28
N ALA A 85 2.58 -0.66 6.75
CA ALA A 85 2.81 0.53 7.57
C ALA A 85 3.66 0.18 8.81
N ALA A 86 4.66 1.01 9.14
CA ALA A 86 5.69 0.78 10.16
C ALA A 86 6.71 -0.36 9.91
N PHE A 87 6.78 -0.90 8.69
CA PHE A 87 7.73 -1.96 8.31
C PHE A 87 8.26 -1.73 6.89
N GLU A 88 9.24 -0.85 6.73
CA GLU A 88 9.81 -0.54 5.40
C GLU A 88 10.62 -1.71 4.83
N GLY A 89 11.24 -2.53 5.68
CA GLY A 89 11.85 -3.81 5.32
C GLY A 89 10.83 -4.97 5.15
N GLY A 90 9.54 -4.71 5.35
CA GLY A 90 8.47 -5.64 5.03
C GLY A 90 8.59 -6.99 5.76
N TYR A 91 8.57 -8.07 4.98
CA TYR A 91 8.64 -9.44 5.51
C TYR A 91 9.89 -9.70 6.36
N ASP A 92 11.05 -9.14 5.99
CA ASP A 92 12.32 -9.46 6.65
C ASP A 92 12.38 -8.90 8.07
N GLU A 93 11.69 -7.78 8.34
CA GLU A 93 11.52 -7.26 9.70
C GLU A 93 10.51 -8.12 10.49
N LEU A 94 9.37 -8.41 9.88
CA LEU A 94 8.25 -9.06 10.55
C LEU A 94 8.51 -10.55 10.87
N VAL A 95 9.32 -11.23 10.06
CA VAL A 95 9.56 -12.67 10.21
C VAL A 95 10.25 -13.00 11.53
N VAL A 96 11.05 -12.06 12.07
CA VAL A 96 11.84 -12.21 13.30
C VAL A 96 10.98 -12.56 14.50
N ARG A 97 9.82 -11.91 14.63
CA ARG A 97 8.86 -12.12 15.75
C ARG A 97 7.67 -12.99 15.36
N SER A 98 7.57 -13.39 14.09
CA SER A 98 6.44 -14.16 13.58
C SER A 98 6.32 -15.53 14.26
N THR A 99 5.09 -16.00 14.44
CA THR A 99 4.80 -17.36 14.93
C THR A 99 4.35 -18.26 13.79
N ARG A 100 4.64 -19.56 13.89
CA ARG A 100 4.10 -20.57 12.96
C ARG A 100 2.79 -21.11 13.52
N ARG A 101 1.75 -21.17 12.70
CA ARG A 101 0.45 -21.73 13.05
C ARG A 101 -0.05 -22.66 11.95
N THR A 102 -0.91 -23.60 12.30
CA THR A 102 -1.55 -24.50 11.34
C THR A 102 -2.97 -23.99 11.05
N VAL A 103 -3.29 -23.77 9.78
CA VAL A 103 -4.61 -23.34 9.31
C VAL A 103 -5.03 -24.28 8.19
N GLY A 104 -6.15 -24.99 8.37
CA GLY A 104 -6.63 -25.96 7.37
C GLY A 104 -5.56 -27.01 6.98
N GLY A 105 -4.75 -27.46 7.94
CA GLY A 105 -3.65 -28.41 7.70
C GLY A 105 -2.37 -27.79 7.11
N VAL A 106 -2.37 -26.51 6.76
CA VAL A 106 -1.21 -25.81 6.19
C VAL A 106 -0.48 -25.02 7.28
N ARG A 107 0.85 -25.19 7.37
CA ARG A 107 1.67 -24.37 8.26
C ARG A 107 1.94 -23.00 7.63
N VAL A 108 1.47 -21.94 8.28
CA VAL A 108 1.63 -20.55 7.87
C VAL A 108 2.40 -19.76 8.92
N ARG A 109 3.10 -18.71 8.49
CA ARG A 109 3.64 -17.68 9.40
C ARG A 109 2.59 -16.60 9.64
N VAL A 110 2.53 -16.12 10.87
CA VAL A 110 1.60 -15.09 11.34
C VAL A 110 2.40 -14.03 12.05
N ALA A 111 2.21 -12.76 11.68
CA ALA A 111 2.85 -11.63 12.35
C ALA A 111 2.56 -11.64 13.87
N ALA A 112 3.52 -11.15 14.66
CA ALA A 112 3.32 -10.99 16.09
C ALA A 112 2.18 -9.99 16.37
N LEU A 113 1.50 -10.14 17.50
CA LEU A 113 0.39 -9.27 17.86
C LEU A 113 0.86 -7.80 17.98
N GLU A 114 2.04 -7.57 18.57
CA GLU A 114 2.59 -6.22 18.72
C GLU A 114 2.91 -5.59 17.36
N ASP A 115 3.33 -6.40 16.38
CA ASP A 115 3.63 -5.92 15.04
C ASP A 115 2.34 -5.57 14.27
N VAL A 116 1.27 -6.36 14.47
CA VAL A 116 -0.07 -6.05 13.93
C VAL A 116 -0.58 -4.74 14.51
N ILE A 117 -0.43 -4.53 15.82
CA ILE A 117 -0.79 -3.30 16.52
C ILE A 117 0.01 -2.12 15.97
N ARG A 118 1.34 -2.24 15.89
CA ARG A 118 2.23 -1.21 15.37
C ARG A 118 1.87 -0.81 13.93
N SER A 119 1.55 -1.78 13.08
CA SER A 119 1.14 -1.51 11.71
C SER A 119 -0.19 -0.76 11.64
N LYS A 120 -1.17 -1.12 12.48
CA LYS A 120 -2.48 -0.44 12.54
C LYS A 120 -2.38 0.97 13.09
N GLU A 121 -1.54 1.19 14.11
CA GLU A 121 -1.25 2.53 14.65
C GLU A 121 -0.65 3.43 13.57
N ALA A 122 0.35 2.94 12.84
CA ALA A 122 0.99 3.71 11.79
C ALA A 122 0.10 3.92 10.55
N ALA A 123 -0.78 2.97 10.23
CA ALA A 123 -1.72 3.13 9.13
C ALA A 123 -2.83 4.15 9.45
N ALA A 124 -3.24 4.23 10.72
CA ALA A 124 -4.18 5.22 11.26
C ALA A 124 -5.48 5.42 10.44
N ARG A 125 -5.93 4.41 9.68
CA ARG A 125 -7.23 4.43 8.99
C ARG A 125 -8.34 4.27 10.02
N ASP A 126 -9.51 4.84 9.79
CA ASP A 126 -10.66 4.74 10.71
C ASP A 126 -10.96 3.31 11.17
N LYS A 127 -10.90 2.34 10.25
CA LYS A 127 -11.11 0.93 10.56
C LYS A 127 -10.00 0.35 11.45
N ASP A 128 -8.76 0.80 11.27
CA ASP A 128 -7.61 0.38 12.06
C ASP A 128 -7.67 0.97 13.46
N ILE A 129 -7.96 2.28 13.60
CA ILE A 129 -8.15 2.95 14.89
C ILE A 129 -9.23 2.25 15.72
N ARG A 130 -10.39 1.96 15.10
CA ARG A 130 -11.47 1.23 15.77
C ARG A 130 -11.05 -0.18 16.22
N ALA A 131 -10.10 -0.82 15.53
CA ALA A 131 -9.60 -2.15 15.88
C ALA A 131 -8.59 -2.16 17.03
N LEU A 132 -7.87 -1.07 17.29
CA LEU A 132 -6.80 -1.06 18.30
C LEU A 132 -7.24 -1.46 19.73
N PRO A 133 -8.37 -0.96 20.28
CA PRO A 133 -8.74 -1.27 21.67
C PRO A 133 -8.93 -2.76 21.97
N GLU A 134 -9.39 -3.56 21.00
CA GLU A 134 -9.53 -5.01 21.18
C GLU A 134 -8.20 -5.77 21.09
N LEU A 135 -7.18 -5.19 20.45
CA LEU A 135 -5.85 -5.80 20.31
C LEU A 135 -4.94 -5.48 21.49
N TYR A 136 -5.14 -4.32 22.12
CA TYR A 136 -4.40 -3.94 23.32
C TYR A 136 -4.65 -4.88 24.50
N ARG A 137 -5.87 -5.43 24.65
CA ARG A 137 -6.21 -6.37 25.73
C ARG A 137 -5.35 -7.64 25.70
N PRO A 138 -5.33 -8.44 24.62
CA PRO A 138 -4.48 -9.64 24.55
C PRO A 138 -2.98 -9.31 24.56
N ALA A 139 -2.58 -8.11 24.16
CA ALA A 139 -1.18 -7.66 24.24
C ALA A 139 -0.77 -7.17 25.63
N ASN A 140 -1.71 -7.11 26.60
CA ASN A 140 -1.53 -6.49 27.91
C ASN A 140 -0.96 -5.05 27.83
N ILE A 141 -1.35 -4.31 26.79
CA ILE A 141 -0.97 -2.91 26.60
C ILE A 141 -2.04 -2.05 27.26
N ASN A 142 -1.71 -1.43 28.39
CA ASN A 142 -2.63 -0.48 29.04
C ASN A 142 -2.47 0.92 28.45
N ARG A 143 -2.87 1.11 27.18
CA ARG A 143 -3.08 2.44 26.59
C ARG A 143 -4.52 2.87 26.83
N GLN A 144 -4.87 3.18 28.07
CA GLN A 144 -6.06 3.97 28.33
C GLN A 144 -5.77 5.41 27.93
N SER A 145 -6.26 5.77 26.73
CA SER A 145 -6.49 7.13 26.22
C SER A 145 -5.31 8.09 26.28
N ALA A 146 -4.64 8.30 25.14
CA ALA A 146 -4.23 9.67 24.82
C ALA A 146 -5.53 10.48 24.79
N ALA A 147 -5.81 11.15 25.90
CA ALA A 147 -6.97 11.99 26.06
C ALA A 147 -6.97 12.99 24.90
N PHE A 148 -8.10 13.08 24.19
CA PHE A 148 -8.45 14.35 23.59
C PHE A 148 -8.40 15.37 24.74
N PRO A 149 -7.64 16.48 24.64
CA PRO A 149 -7.68 17.49 25.67
C PRO A 149 -9.13 17.93 25.82
N ASP A 150 -9.65 17.73 27.02
CA ASP A 150 -10.99 18.16 27.42
C ASP A 150 -11.11 19.66 27.14
N SER A 151 -12.03 20.04 26.26
CA SER A 151 -12.32 21.42 25.89
C SER A 151 -13.06 22.18 27.01
N SER A 152 -13.14 21.62 28.22
CA SER A 152 -13.80 22.25 29.37
C SER A 152 -12.91 23.21 30.19
N GLN A 153 -11.63 23.41 29.84
CA GLN A 153 -10.76 24.42 30.49
C GLN A 153 -10.24 25.48 29.50
N ALA A 154 -11.15 26.24 28.91
CA ALA A 154 -10.84 27.51 28.27
C ALA A 154 -11.92 28.55 28.64
N ALA A 155 -12.11 28.78 29.93
CA ALA A 155 -12.85 29.92 30.45
C ALA A 155 -11.93 30.70 31.38
N GLY A 156 -11.33 31.78 30.87
CA GLY A 156 -10.55 32.69 31.70
C GLY A 156 -9.46 33.46 30.97
N HIS A 157 -9.77 34.13 29.86
CA HIS A 157 -8.96 35.28 29.41
C HIS A 157 -9.89 36.50 29.29
N PRO A 158 -9.59 37.62 29.98
CA PRO A 158 -10.38 38.83 29.88
C PRO A 158 -10.23 39.47 28.51
N VAL A 159 -11.37 39.93 27.97
CA VAL A 159 -11.50 40.69 26.73
C VAL A 159 -10.70 41.99 26.84
N PRO A 160 -9.79 42.32 25.92
CA PRO A 160 -9.23 43.67 25.85
C PRO A 160 -10.27 44.63 25.25
N GLU A 161 -10.44 45.79 25.89
CA GLU A 161 -11.35 46.86 25.48
C GLU A 161 -11.02 47.44 24.09
N PRO A 162 -12.02 47.99 23.36
CA PRO A 162 -11.81 48.49 22.01
C PRO A 162 -11.01 49.80 22.01
N VAL A 163 -9.84 49.78 21.36
CA VAL A 163 -9.07 50.99 21.05
C VAL A 163 -9.66 51.66 19.80
N THR A 164 -10.16 52.88 19.99
CA THR A 164 -10.60 53.81 18.96
C THR A 164 -9.45 54.18 18.01
N GLN A 165 -9.57 53.88 16.71
CA GLN A 165 -8.62 54.33 15.70
C GLN A 165 -9.03 55.70 15.13
N GLN A 166 -8.18 56.70 15.31
CA GLN A 166 -8.24 57.98 14.60
C GLN A 166 -7.57 57.85 13.23
N SER A 167 -8.20 58.49 12.25
CA SER A 167 -7.84 58.60 10.84
C SER A 167 -6.56 59.40 10.56
N ALA A 168 -5.71 58.91 9.67
CA ALA A 168 -4.84 59.74 8.83
C ALA A 168 -4.55 59.03 7.50
N SER A 169 -4.79 59.74 6.39
CA SER A 169 -4.56 59.33 4.99
C SER A 169 -3.13 59.67 4.51
N PRO A 170 -2.75 59.49 3.22
CA PRO A 170 -1.68 58.56 2.84
C PRO A 170 -0.42 59.25 2.30
N GLN A 171 0.72 58.55 2.29
CA GLN A 171 1.82 58.87 1.37
C GLN A 171 2.40 57.61 0.73
N ALA A 172 2.69 57.76 -0.56
CA ALA A 172 3.14 56.76 -1.51
C ALA A 172 4.60 56.34 -1.28
N GLY A 173 4.90 55.07 -1.57
CA GLY A 173 6.25 54.53 -1.55
C GLY A 173 6.36 53.29 -2.41
N VAL A 174 7.04 53.44 -3.55
CA VAL A 174 7.33 52.45 -4.60
C VAL A 174 8.33 51.41 -4.07
N GLY A 175 8.20 50.14 -4.45
CA GLY A 175 9.39 49.27 -4.46
C GLY A 175 9.21 47.76 -4.34
N VAL A 176 9.34 47.10 -5.49
CA VAL A 176 10.06 45.83 -5.72
C VAL A 176 9.37 44.51 -5.30
N LEU A 177 8.95 43.79 -6.35
CA LEU A 177 8.60 42.38 -6.39
C LEU A 177 9.83 41.50 -6.08
N SER A 178 9.72 40.59 -5.12
CA SER A 178 10.57 39.42 -5.05
C SER A 178 9.70 38.16 -4.94
N SER A 179 9.70 37.40 -6.03
CA SER A 179 9.01 36.12 -6.19
C SER A 179 9.82 35.01 -5.53
N THR A 180 9.22 34.28 -4.60
CA THR A 180 9.71 32.95 -4.19
C THR A 180 8.54 31.96 -4.24
N CYS A 181 8.55 31.13 -5.28
CA CYS A 181 7.58 30.09 -5.53
C CYS A 181 7.96 28.84 -4.71
N HIS A 182 7.05 28.40 -3.83
CA HIS A 182 7.08 27.08 -3.19
C HIS A 182 6.63 26.00 -4.19
N PRO A 183 7.28 24.82 -4.26
CA PRO A 183 6.73 23.70 -5.02
C PRO A 183 5.80 22.88 -4.11
N SER A 184 4.51 22.93 -4.40
CA SER A 184 3.53 21.98 -3.86
C SER A 184 2.51 21.68 -4.95
N ALA A 185 2.25 20.39 -5.15
CA ALA A 185 1.22 19.80 -6.02
C ALA A 185 1.47 19.82 -7.54
N LEU A 186 1.82 18.64 -8.07
CA LEU A 186 1.48 18.21 -9.43
C LEU A 186 1.25 16.70 -9.41
N TRP A 187 0.01 16.31 -9.15
CA TRP A 187 -0.59 15.07 -9.65
C TRP A 187 -1.98 15.44 -10.19
N LEU A 188 -2.33 14.81 -11.31
CA LEU A 188 -3.46 15.06 -12.22
C LEU A 188 -3.29 16.26 -13.16
N SER A 189 -2.89 15.99 -14.41
CA SER A 189 -3.77 16.21 -15.57
C SER A 189 -3.08 15.74 -16.87
N MET A 190 -3.91 15.49 -17.90
CA MET A 190 -3.64 15.21 -19.32
C MET A 190 -3.48 13.72 -19.65
N ASP A 191 -4.54 13.00 -20.00
CA ASP A 191 -5.60 13.20 -21.02
C ASP A 191 -5.16 12.84 -22.45
N ARG A 192 -6.10 12.16 -23.10
CA ARG A 192 -6.04 11.46 -24.37
C ARG A 192 -5.96 12.43 -25.53
N ARG A 193 -5.01 12.20 -26.42
CA ARG A 193 -5.12 12.09 -27.90
C ARG A 193 -3.88 12.66 -28.58
N CYS A 194 -3.11 11.79 -29.23
CA CYS A 194 -2.70 12.05 -30.60
C CYS A 194 -2.42 10.72 -31.30
N ALA A 195 -3.38 10.28 -32.11
CA ALA A 195 -3.17 9.23 -33.09
C ALA A 195 -2.52 9.85 -34.33
N ARG A 196 -1.65 9.06 -34.97
CA ARG A 196 -1.24 9.15 -36.39
C ARG A 196 0.04 9.94 -36.70
N CYS A 197 1.16 9.21 -36.73
CA CYS A 197 2.12 9.31 -37.83
C CYS A 197 2.68 7.91 -38.14
N VAL A 198 2.15 7.31 -39.21
CA VAL A 198 2.70 6.11 -39.85
C VAL A 198 3.57 6.59 -41.01
N ARG A 199 4.87 6.26 -40.99
CA ARG A 199 5.72 5.81 -42.13
C ARG A 199 7.22 5.90 -41.80
N GLY A 200 7.98 4.86 -42.19
CA GLY A 200 9.45 4.77 -42.16
C GLY A 200 9.95 3.76 -41.11
N ALA A 201 9.91 2.44 -41.35
CA ALA A 201 10.90 1.66 -42.09
C ALA A 201 12.32 1.78 -41.51
N GLU A 202 12.77 0.75 -40.79
CA GLU A 202 13.99 -0.03 -41.09
C GLU A 202 14.32 -1.03 -39.95
N THR A 203 14.25 -2.32 -40.27
CA THR A 203 14.80 -3.42 -39.47
C THR A 203 16.18 -3.80 -40.01
N PRO A 204 17.25 -3.86 -39.19
CA PRO A 204 18.50 -4.44 -39.64
C PRO A 204 18.40 -5.97 -39.75
N ARG A 205 18.61 -6.48 -40.97
CA ARG A 205 18.79 -7.89 -41.32
C ARG A 205 20.06 -8.46 -40.67
N TRP A 206 19.93 -9.60 -40.02
CA TRP A 206 21.05 -10.50 -39.69
C TRP A 206 21.35 -11.43 -40.88
N PRO A 207 22.62 -11.64 -41.27
CA PRO A 207 22.95 -12.55 -42.36
C PRO A 207 22.98 -14.02 -41.91
N GLY A 208 22.03 -14.79 -42.45
CA GLY A 208 22.22 -16.10 -43.06
C GLY A 208 22.97 -17.22 -42.31
N ARG A 209 22.22 -18.25 -41.88
CA ARG A 209 22.64 -19.65 -42.08
C ARG A 209 21.49 -20.47 -42.65
N ARG A 210 21.75 -21.06 -43.82
CA ARG A 210 20.84 -21.94 -44.57
C ARG A 210 20.72 -23.28 -43.87
N ARG A 211 19.49 -23.81 -43.79
CA ARG A 211 19.20 -25.23 -43.54
C ARG A 211 19.43 -26.05 -44.82
N ARG A 212 19.92 -27.28 -44.66
CA ARG A 212 19.59 -28.41 -45.53
C ARG A 212 19.23 -29.61 -44.64
N PRO A 213 18.16 -30.37 -44.95
CA PRO A 213 17.86 -31.64 -44.29
C PRO A 213 18.52 -32.79 -45.06
N ALA A 214 18.92 -33.85 -44.34
CA ALA A 214 19.14 -35.16 -44.93
C ALA A 214 18.57 -36.23 -44.00
N SER A 215 17.66 -36.99 -44.59
CA SER A 215 17.05 -38.23 -44.15
C SER A 215 18.03 -39.29 -43.65
N GLY A 216 17.62 -40.08 -42.66
CA GLY A 216 18.30 -41.31 -42.28
C GLY A 216 17.49 -42.14 -41.29
N ARG A 217 16.56 -42.98 -41.79
CA ARG A 217 16.11 -44.19 -41.10
C ARG A 217 17.23 -45.23 -41.22
N PHE A 218 17.61 -45.86 -40.11
CA PHE A 218 18.21 -47.19 -40.13
C PHE A 218 17.81 -47.96 -38.86
N ARG A 219 17.13 -49.08 -39.13
CA ARG A 219 16.92 -50.32 -38.35
C ARG A 219 16.31 -50.25 -36.95
#